data_AF-A0A6M4GQC9-F1
#
_entry.id   AF-A0A6M4GQC9-F1
#
_cell.length_a   1.000
_cell.length_b   1.000
_cell.length_c   1.000
_cell.angle_alpha   90.00
_cell.angle_beta   90.00
_cell.angle_gamma   90.00
#
_symmetry.space_group_name_H-M   'P 1'
#
loop_
_entity.id
_entity.type
_entity.pdbx_description
1 polymer ?
#
loop_
_entity_poly.entity_id
_entity_poly.type
_entity_poly.pdbx_seq_one_letter_code
_entity_poly.pdbx_strand_id
1 'polypeptide(L)' 'MTCLRIVVFTVLLVGPVPAIQVAQAQVPAHTPGTICFTPRFWCWANPPGPPGRVCYCPSQYGWVQGTLN' A
#
# COMPACT_ATOMS: atom_id res chain seq x y z
N MET A 1 -19.96 -47.04 -2.97
CA MET A 1 -20.13 -45.82 -3.78
C MET A 1 -20.42 -44.65 -2.85
N THR A 2 -19.41 -44.08 -2.18
CA THR A 2 -19.63 -42.96 -1.21
C THR A 2 -18.43 -42.03 -0.99
N CYS A 3 -17.20 -42.39 -1.40
CA CYS A 3 -16.02 -41.50 -1.22
C CYS A 3 -15.98 -40.29 -2.15
N LEU A 4 -16.47 -40.41 -3.39
CA LEU A 4 -16.27 -39.37 -4.42
C LEU A 4 -17.05 -38.08 -4.12
N ARG A 5 -18.15 -38.15 -3.36
CA ARG A 5 -18.98 -36.99 -3.03
C ARG A 5 -18.42 -36.11 -1.92
N ILE A 6 -17.54 -36.64 -1.06
CA ILE A 6 -16.99 -35.91 0.09
C ILE A 6 -15.87 -34.95 -0.35
N VAL A 7 -15.03 -35.37 -1.31
CA VAL A 7 -13.88 -34.57 -1.78
C VAL A 7 -14.31 -33.30 -2.52
N VAL A 8 -15.45 -33.34 -3.22
CA VAL A 8 -15.94 -32.20 -4.02
C VAL A 8 -16.45 -31.06 -3.13
N PHE A 9 -16.99 -31.36 -1.94
CA PHE A 9 -17.55 -30.33 -1.06
C PHE A 9 -16.50 -29.53 -0.30
N THR A 10 -15.32 -30.10 -0.02
CA THR A 10 -14.28 -29.43 0.77
C THR A 10 -13.50 -28.37 -0.01
N VAL A 11 -13.44 -28.48 -1.34
CA VAL A 11 -12.65 -27.55 -2.18
C VAL A 11 -13.38 -26.21 -2.41
N LEU A 12 -14.71 -26.17 -2.25
CA LEU A 12 -15.52 -24.98 -2.56
C LEU A 12 -15.55 -23.90 -1.46
N LEU A 13 -15.02 -24.17 -0.27
CA LEU A 13 -15.09 -23.22 0.86
C LEU A 13 -13.88 -22.29 0.98
N VAL A 14 -12.83 -22.50 0.19
CA VAL A 14 -11.67 -21.59 0.15
C VAL A 14 -11.90 -20.59 -0.98
N GLY A 15 -12.78 -19.62 -0.73
CA GLY A 15 -12.93 -18.47 -1.63
C GLY A 15 -11.60 -17.71 -1.78
N PRO A 16 -11.33 -17.09 -2.94
CA PRO A 16 -10.12 -16.31 -3.15
C PRO A 16 -10.06 -15.18 -2.12
N VAL A 17 -9.09 -15.25 -1.21
CA VAL A 17 -8.77 -14.14 -0.32
C VAL A 17 -8.26 -13.00 -1.21
N PRO A 18 -8.88 -11.80 -1.22
CA PRO A 18 -8.37 -10.70 -2.01
C PRO A 18 -6.96 -10.36 -1.50
N ALA A 19 -5.95 -10.60 -2.34
CA ALA A 19 -4.60 -10.15 -2.03
C ALA A 19 -4.64 -8.62 -1.93
N ILE A 20 -4.40 -8.08 -0.74
CA ILE A 20 -4.15 -6.65 -0.57
C ILE A 20 -2.80 -6.39 -1.26
N GLN A 21 -2.86 -5.99 -2.54
CA GLN A 21 -1.69 -5.54 -3.27
C GLN A 21 -1.27 -4.20 -2.66
N VAL A 22 -0.34 -4.24 -1.71
CA VAL A 22 0.36 -3.04 -1.27
C VAL A 22 1.17 -2.59 -2.48
N ALA A 23 0.77 -1.50 -3.12
CA ALA A 23 1.54 -0.92 -4.21
C ALA A 23 2.92 -0.53 -3.66
N GLN A 24 3.93 -1.36 -3.93
CA GLN A 24 5.34 -1.05 -3.64
C GLN A 24 5.78 -0.04 -4.70
N ALA A 25 5.37 1.23 -4.53
CA ALA A 25 5.77 2.29 -5.42
C ALA A 25 7.30 2.38 -5.43
N GLN A 26 7.93 2.20 -6.59
CA GLN A 26 9.37 2.33 -6.75
C GLN A 26 9.74 3.78 -6.42
N VAL A 27 10.52 3.98 -5.37
CA VAL A 27 11.06 5.29 -5.02
C VAL A 27 12.52 5.31 -5.47
N PRO A 28 12.92 6.25 -6.34
CA PRO A 28 14.31 6.43 -6.74
C PRO A 28 15.22 6.66 -5.53
N ALA A 29 16.53 6.53 -5.71
CA ALA A 29 17.48 6.95 -4.68
C ALA A 29 17.25 8.43 -4.33
N HIS A 30 17.14 8.73 -3.04
CA HIS A 30 16.84 10.06 -2.51
C HIS A 30 17.49 10.24 -1.13
N THR A 31 17.64 11.50 -0.72
CA THR A 31 18.10 11.82 0.63
C THR A 31 16.95 11.64 1.63
N PRO A 32 17.18 11.10 2.83
CA PRO A 32 16.14 11.03 3.84
C PRO A 32 15.50 12.40 4.10
N GLY A 33 14.19 12.44 4.20
CA GLY A 33 13.41 13.66 4.45
C GLY A 33 12.92 14.38 3.19
N THR A 34 13.18 13.82 2.00
CA THR A 34 12.80 14.42 0.71
C THR A 34 11.55 13.79 0.09
N ILE A 35 11.09 12.64 0.61
CA ILE A 35 9.91 11.96 0.11
C ILE A 35 8.82 11.94 1.18
N CYS A 36 7.60 12.32 0.79
CA CYS A 36 6.42 12.16 1.62
C CYS A 36 5.70 10.86 1.25
N PHE A 37 5.76 9.85 2.13
CA PHE A 37 5.07 8.57 1.94
C PHE A 37 3.66 8.63 2.51
N THR A 38 2.66 8.27 1.70
CA THR A 38 1.26 8.07 2.11
C THR A 38 0.91 6.58 2.07
N PRO A 39 -0.28 6.16 2.56
CA PRO A 39 -0.69 4.75 2.50
C PRO A 39 -0.83 4.15 1.09
N ARG A 40 -0.90 4.98 0.04
CA ARG A 40 -1.19 4.55 -1.34
C ARG A 40 -0.17 4.98 -2.38
N PHE A 41 0.53 6.09 -2.15
CA PHE A 41 1.47 6.68 -3.10
C PHE A 41 2.49 7.56 -2.36
N TRP A 42 3.44 8.14 -3.09
CA TRP A 42 4.38 9.11 -2.56
C TRP A 42 4.41 10.37 -3.42
N CYS A 43 4.93 11.45 -2.86
CA CYS A 43 5.25 12.67 -3.59
C CYS A 43 6.58 13.25 -3.06
N TRP A 44 7.23 14.09 -3.85
CA TRP A 44 8.36 14.87 -3.37
C TRP A 44 7.89 15.87 -2.32
N ALA A 45 8.57 15.87 -1.17
CA ALA A 45 8.32 16.83 -0.11
C ALA A 45 8.72 18.24 -0.56
N ASN A 46 7.83 19.21 -0.29
CA ASN A 46 8.12 20.61 -0.55
C ASN A 46 7.58 21.48 0.61
N PRO A 47 8.44 22.01 1.49
CA PRO A 47 9.89 21.80 1.53
C PRO A 47 10.29 20.39 2.05
N PRO A 48 11.51 19.91 1.75
CA PRO A 48 12.11 18.80 2.48
C PRO A 48 12.26 19.10 3.96
N GLY A 49 12.36 18.08 4.80
CA GLY A 49 12.48 18.26 6.25
C GLY A 49 13.05 17.03 6.96
N PRO A 50 13.10 17.04 8.30
CA PRO A 50 13.59 15.89 9.05
C PRO A 50 12.73 14.63 8.78
N PRO A 51 13.34 13.44 8.60
CA PRO A 51 12.61 12.18 8.49
C PRO A 51 11.66 11.96 9.69
N GLY A 52 10.54 11.27 9.46
CA GLY A 52 9.52 10.98 10.46
C GLY A 52 8.53 12.11 10.72
N ARG A 53 8.69 13.29 10.10
CA ARG A 53 7.74 14.41 10.25
C ARG A 53 6.52 14.24 9.37
N VAL A 54 5.41 14.83 9.79
CA VAL A 54 4.18 14.89 9.00
C VAL A 54 4.41 15.73 7.75
N CYS A 55 3.91 15.24 6.63
CA CYS A 55 3.92 15.92 5.33
C CYS A 55 2.59 15.67 4.61
N TYR A 56 2.37 16.35 3.49
CA TYR A 56 1.14 16.23 2.72
C TYR A 56 1.43 16.10 1.23
N CYS A 57 0.74 15.17 0.57
CA CYS A 57 0.79 15.00 -0.88
C CYS A 57 -0.50 15.48 -1.56
N PRO A 58 -0.42 16.12 -2.73
CA PRO A 58 -1.60 16.49 -3.49
C PRO A 58 -2.27 15.25 -4.10
N SER A 59 -3.59 15.24 -4.13
CA SER A 59 -4.41 14.25 -4.83
C SER A 59 -5.62 14.90 -5.47
N GLN A 60 -6.33 14.16 -6.33
CA GLN A 60 -7.60 14.62 -6.92
C GLN A 60 -8.70 14.93 -5.89
N TYR A 61 -8.56 14.43 -4.65
CA TYR A 61 -9.51 14.65 -3.55
C TYR A 61 -8.96 15.63 -2.49
N GLY A 62 -7.85 16.33 -2.78
CA GLY A 62 -7.19 17.24 -1.84
C GLY A 62 -5.90 16.67 -1.27
N TRP A 63 -5.49 17.20 -0.11
CA TRP A 63 -4.22 16.85 0.53
C TRP A 63 -4.32 15.53 1.30
N VAL A 64 -3.39 14.63 1.06
CA VAL A 64 -3.28 13.33 1.74
C VAL A 64 -2.12 13.41 2.71
N GLN A 65 -2.39 13.15 3.99
CA GLN A 65 -1.36 13.12 5.01
C GLN A 65 -0.43 11.92 4.83
N GLY A 66 0.86 12.16 5.03
CA GLY A 66 1.91 11.16 5.00
C GLY A 66 3.02 11.46 6.00
N THR A 67 4.13 10.74 5.85
CA THR A 67 5.32 10.87 6.69
C THR A 67 6.56 11.02 5.82
N LEU A 68 7.47 11.92 6.21
CA LEU A 68 8.76 12.08 5.55
C LEU A 68 9.65 10.85 5.77
N ASN A 69 10.21 10.32 4.70
CA ASN A 69 11.23 9.27 4.72
C ASN A 69 12.53 9.81 4.14
#